data_AF-A0A941A478-F1
#
_entry.id   AF-A0A941A478-F1
#
_cell.length_a   1.000
_cell.length_b   1.000
_cell.length_c   1.000
_cell.angle_alpha   90.00
_cell.angle_beta   90.00
_cell.angle_gamma   90.00
#
_symmetry.space_group_name_H-M   'P 1'
#
loop_
_entity.id
_entity.type
_entity.pdbx_description
1 polymer ?
#
loop_
_entity_poly.entity_id
_entity_poly.type
_entity_poly.pdbx_seq_one_letter_code
_entity_poly.pdbx_strand_id
1 'polypeptide(L)'
;MFNILILYLLFSWVGFKGIGIFFAVIIGIKEIFQFIFILRLEKRIFTPIERLKLGIDEIAKGNYNVKVECDVPNDLGLLIFSFNEMAQRLYESEKVQNEYDEKHLLLIFLMI
;
A
#
# COMPACT_ATOMS: atom_id res chain seq x y z
N MET A 1 -13.84 63.91 -13.95
CA MET A 1 -14.85 62.94 -13.46
C MET A 1 -15.04 61.76 -14.41
N PHE A 2 -15.26 61.96 -15.72
CA PHE A 2 -15.50 60.86 -16.67
C PHE A 2 -14.32 59.89 -16.87
N ASN A 3 -13.09 60.38 -16.80
CA ASN A 3 -11.86 59.60 -17.03
C ASN A 3 -11.60 58.54 -15.91
N ILE A 4 -11.92 58.88 -14.65
CA ILE A 4 -11.79 57.97 -13.51
C ILE A 4 -12.83 56.83 -13.60
N LEU A 5 -14.05 57.16 -14.08
CA LEU A 5 -15.12 56.18 -14.29
C LEU A 5 -14.74 55.16 -15.38
N ILE A 6 -14.13 55.62 -16.48
CA ILE A 6 -13.64 54.77 -17.57
C ILE A 6 -12.51 53.85 -17.08
N LEU A 7 -11.60 54.37 -16.25
CA LEU A 7 -10.49 53.60 -15.69
C LEU A 7 -10.97 52.50 -14.73
N TYR A 8 -11.98 52.80 -13.91
CA TYR A 8 -12.64 51.82 -13.02
C TYR A 8 -13.39 50.73 -13.80
N LEU A 9 -14.11 51.11 -14.87
CA LEU A 9 -14.80 50.16 -15.75
C LEU A 9 -13.83 49.24 -16.52
N LEU A 10 -12.72 49.78 -17.02
CA LEU A 10 -11.66 48.99 -17.67
C LEU A 10 -10.97 48.03 -16.68
N PHE A 11 -10.66 48.49 -15.47
CA PHE A 11 -10.04 47.65 -14.44
C PHE A 11 -10.95 46.53 -13.95
N SER A 12 -12.25 46.83 -13.76
CA SER A 12 -13.26 45.85 -13.37
C SER A 12 -13.44 44.76 -14.43
N TRP A 13 -13.54 45.13 -15.72
CA TRP A 13 -13.70 44.17 -16.82
C TRP A 13 -12.46 43.28 -17.03
N VAL A 14 -11.25 43.85 -16.95
CA VAL A 14 -9.99 43.10 -17.07
C VAL A 14 -9.73 42.24 -15.83
N GLY A 15 -10.09 42.73 -14.63
CA GLY A 15 -9.91 42.03 -13.35
C GLY A 15 -10.74 40.77 -13.22
N PHE A 16 -12.03 40.78 -13.59
CA PHE A 16 -12.87 39.59 -13.53
C PHE A 16 -12.37 38.44 -14.42
N LYS A 17 -11.85 38.76 -15.61
CA LYS A 17 -11.28 37.74 -16.52
C LYS A 17 -9.98 37.16 -15.96
N GLY A 18 -9.10 37.98 -15.39
CA GLY A 18 -7.86 37.52 -14.76
C GLY A 18 -8.11 36.62 -13.54
N ILE A 19 -9.08 36.98 -12.70
CA ILE A 19 -9.49 36.19 -11.53
C ILE A 19 -10.06 34.83 -11.95
N GLY A 20 -10.91 34.79 -13.00
CA GLY A 20 -11.46 33.54 -13.51
C GLY A 20 -10.39 32.57 -14.02
N ILE A 21 -9.41 33.08 -14.77
CA ILE A 21 -8.28 32.27 -15.28
C ILE A 21 -7.43 31.74 -14.12
N PHE A 22 -7.18 32.56 -13.11
CA PHE A 22 -6.42 32.15 -11.92
C PHE A 22 -7.07 30.97 -11.18
N PHE A 23 -8.38 31.03 -10.94
CA PHE A 23 -9.10 29.91 -10.32
C PHE A 23 -9.13 28.66 -11.21
N ALA A 24 -9.32 28.82 -12.52
CA ALA A 24 -9.30 27.70 -13.46
C ALA A 24 -7.95 26.95 -13.44
N VAL A 25 -6.83 27.68 -13.36
CA VAL A 25 -5.49 27.11 -13.27
C VAL A 25 -5.30 26.35 -11.95
N ILE A 26 -5.72 26.91 -10.82
CA ILE A 26 -5.62 26.25 -9.51
C ILE A 26 -6.43 24.95 -9.47
N ILE A 27 -7.67 24.99 -9.97
CA ILE A 27 -8.53 23.81 -10.04
C ILE A 27 -7.88 22.74 -10.92
N GLY A 28 -7.34 23.13 -12.08
CA GLY A 28 -6.63 22.21 -12.97
C GLY A 28 -5.43 21.55 -12.30
N ILE A 29 -4.59 22.32 -11.59
CA ILE A 29 -3.43 21.79 -10.85
C ILE A 29 -3.89 20.83 -9.75
N LYS A 30 -4.96 21.17 -9.02
CA LYS A 30 -5.51 20.34 -7.96
C LYS A 30 -6.00 18.99 -8.49
N GLU A 31 -6.70 18.97 -9.63
CA GLU A 31 -7.17 17.73 -10.26
C GLU A 31 -6.01 16.85 -10.73
N ILE A 32 -4.97 17.45 -11.32
CA ILE A 32 -3.75 16.73 -11.71
C ILE A 32 -3.06 16.12 -10.49
N PHE A 33 -2.92 16.89 -9.41
CA PHE A 33 -2.30 16.41 -8.17
C PHE A 33 -3.10 15.28 -7.54
N GLN A 34 -4.43 15.41 -7.49
CA GLN A 34 -5.33 14.38 -6.97
C GLN A 34 -5.22 13.08 -7.78
N PHE A 35 -5.18 13.18 -9.11
CA PHE A 35 -5.04 12.02 -9.98
C PHE A 35 -3.70 11.29 -9.74
N ILE A 36 -2.59 12.03 -9.68
CA ILE A 36 -1.26 11.46 -9.38
C ILE A 36 -1.23 10.81 -7.99
N PHE A 37 -1.90 11.41 -7.00
CA PHE A 37 -1.97 10.88 -5.65
C PHE A 37 -2.65 9.51 -5.61
N ILE A 38 -3.80 9.35 -6.28
CA ILE A 38 -4.53 8.07 -6.35
C ILE A 38 -3.67 6.99 -7.00
N LEU A 39 -3.01 7.29 -8.13
CA LEU A 39 -2.12 6.34 -8.81
C LEU A 39 -0.93 5.91 -7.93
N ARG A 40 -0.44 6.81 -7.08
CA ARG A 40 0.61 6.47 -6.10
C ARG A 40 0.10 5.57 -4.98
N LEU A 41 -1.12 5.81 -4.50
CA LEU A 41 -1.71 5.00 -3.42
C LEU A 41 -1.94 3.55 -3.87
N GLU A 42 -2.39 3.34 -5.09
CA GLU A 42 -2.58 2.02 -5.68
C GLU A 42 -1.33 1.15 -5.50
N LYS A 43 -0.18 1.66 -5.95
CA LYS A 43 1.09 0.92 -5.91
C LYS A 43 1.70 0.82 -4.51
N ARG A 44 1.49 1.82 -3.65
CA ARG A 44 2.12 1.87 -2.31
C ARG A 44 1.32 1.21 -1.21
N ILE A 45 0.01 1.06 -1.37
CA ILE A 45 -0.90 0.58 -0.32
C ILE A 45 -1.73 -0.59 -0.81
N PHE A 46 -2.47 -0.43 -1.91
CA PHE A 46 -3.40 -1.47 -2.35
C PHE A 46 -2.67 -2.73 -2.82
N THR A 47 -1.63 -2.59 -3.66
CA THR A 47 -0.87 -3.76 -4.15
C THR A 47 -0.21 -4.56 -3.01
N PRO A 48 0.51 -3.95 -2.04
CA PRO A 48 1.10 -4.75 -0.96
C PRO A 48 0.06 -5.34 0.00
N ILE A 49 -1.09 -4.68 0.22
CA ILE A 49 -2.20 -5.25 1.01
C ILE A 49 -2.76 -6.50 0.34
N GLU A 50 -2.97 -6.48 -0.98
CA GLU A 50 -3.49 -7.64 -1.69
C GLU A 50 -2.52 -8.82 -1.63
N ARG A 51 -1.22 -8.57 -1.78
CA ARG A 51 -0.19 -9.61 -1.61
C ARG A 51 -0.16 -10.16 -0.18
N LEU A 52 -0.29 -9.30 0.82
CA LEU A 52 -0.37 -9.73 2.22
C LEU A 52 -1.60 -10.61 2.46
N LYS A 53 -2.76 -10.24 1.89
CA LYS A 53 -3.98 -11.05 1.97
C LYS A 53 -3.78 -12.44 1.37
N LEU A 54 -3.12 -12.55 0.22
CA LEU A 54 -2.79 -13.84 -0.39
C LEU A 54 -1.85 -14.66 0.52
N GLY A 55 -0.84 -14.02 1.13
CA GLY A 55 0.03 -14.69 2.10
C GLY A 55 -0.73 -15.24 3.30
N ILE A 56 -1.69 -14.47 3.84
CA ILE A 56 -2.54 -14.92 4.95
C ILE A 56 -3.39 -16.12 4.54
N ASP A 57 -3.96 -16.12 3.34
CA ASP A 57 -4.75 -17.23 2.82
C ASP A 57 -3.93 -18.53 2.68
N GLU A 58 -2.66 -18.42 2.27
CA GLU A 58 -1.74 -19.56 2.23
C GLU A 58 -1.43 -20.11 3.62
N ILE A 59 -1.17 -19.26 4.61
CA ILE A 59 -1.01 -19.70 6.01
C ILE A 59 -2.29 -20.40 6.51
N ALA A 60 -3.47 -19.88 6.19
CA ALA A 60 -4.74 -20.49 6.60
C ALA A 60 -4.98 -21.88 5.99
N LYS A 61 -4.39 -22.17 4.83
CA LYS A 61 -4.38 -23.50 4.20
C LYS A 61 -3.30 -24.44 4.76
N GLY A 62 -2.49 -23.97 5.72
CA GLY A 62 -1.36 -24.72 6.28
C GLY A 62 -0.05 -24.59 5.50
N ASN A 63 0.02 -23.71 4.49
CA ASN A 63 1.25 -23.44 3.77
C ASN A 63 2.04 -22.32 4.46
N TYR A 64 2.95 -22.69 5.36
CA TYR A 64 3.77 -21.73 6.11
C TYR A 64 5.03 -21.27 5.36
N ASN A 65 5.37 -21.91 4.22
CA ASN A 65 6.52 -21.52 3.40
C ASN A 65 6.18 -20.37 2.44
N VAL A 66 5.48 -19.36 2.95
CA VAL A 66 5.05 -18.18 2.19
C VAL A 66 5.82 -16.95 2.63
N LYS A 67 6.23 -16.13 1.66
CA LYS A 67 6.94 -14.87 1.90
C LYS A 67 6.37 -13.78 1.00
N VAL A 68 5.96 -12.69 1.63
CA VAL A 68 5.43 -11.51 0.93
C VAL A 68 6.55 -10.48 0.78
N GLU A 69 6.91 -10.17 -0.46
CA GLU A 69 7.91 -9.14 -0.76
C GLU A 69 7.28 -7.74 -0.74
N CYS A 70 7.94 -6.81 -0.04
CA CYS A 70 7.55 -5.41 0.00
C CYS A 70 8.79 -4.51 0.11
N ASP A 71 8.97 -3.65 -0.89
CA ASP A 71 10.07 -2.67 -0.96
C ASP A 71 9.67 -1.31 -0.37
N VAL A 72 8.54 -1.21 0.34
CA VAL A 72 8.02 0.05 0.87
C VAL A 72 8.40 0.18 2.35
N PRO A 73 9.31 1.09 2.73
CA PRO A 73 9.73 1.29 4.12
C PRO A 73 8.72 2.17 4.87
N ASN A 74 7.49 1.71 5.00
CA ASN A 74 6.42 2.34 5.78
C ASN A 74 5.80 1.33 6.76
N ASP A 75 4.76 1.74 7.49
CA ASP A 75 4.09 0.87 8.47
C ASP A 75 3.54 -0.42 7.84
N LEU A 76 3.13 -0.39 6.57
CA LEU A 76 2.71 -1.58 5.84
C LEU A 76 3.88 -2.52 5.54
N GLY A 77 5.06 -1.98 5.22
CA GLY A 77 6.29 -2.77 5.11
C GLY A 77 6.68 -3.42 6.43
N LEU A 78 6.56 -2.71 7.55
CA LEU A 78 6.79 -3.28 8.88
C LEU A 78 5.80 -4.40 9.20
N LEU A 79 4.52 -4.21 8.87
CA LEU A 79 3.50 -5.24 9.03
C LEU A 79 3.81 -6.49 8.20
N ILE A 80 4.24 -6.31 6.95
CA ILE A 80 4.66 -7.41 6.07
C ILE A 80 5.90 -8.13 6.62
N PHE A 81 6.85 -7.38 7.18
CA PHE A 81 8.02 -7.97 7.86
C PHE A 81 7.60 -8.85 9.04
N SER A 82 6.77 -8.33 9.94
CA SER A 82 6.27 -9.10 11.09
C SER A 82 5.43 -10.31 10.67
N PHE A 83 4.64 -10.19 9.60
CA PHE A 83 3.92 -11.31 9.01
C PHE A 83 4.87 -12.41 8.53
N ASN A 84 5.92 -12.04 7.76
CA ASN A 84 6.89 -13.01 7.26
C ASN A 84 7.66 -13.70 8.40
N GLU A 85 7.99 -12.96 9.46
CA GLU A 85 8.63 -13.53 10.66
C GLU A 85 7.73 -14.56 11.34
N MET A 86 6.42 -14.26 11.46
CA MET A 86 5.44 -15.19 12.01
C MET A 86 5.29 -16.44 11.13
N ALA A 87 5.20 -16.28 9.81
CA ALA A 87 5.12 -17.39 8.86
C ALA A 87 6.33 -18.33 8.99
N GLN A 88 7.53 -17.74 9.07
CA GLN A 88 8.77 -18.49 9.26
C GLN A 88 8.79 -19.30 10.56
N ARG A 89 8.34 -18.71 11.68
CA ARG A 89 8.26 -19.41 12.97
C ARG A 89 7.28 -20.58 12.94
N LEU A 90 6.14 -20.43 12.24
CA LEU A 90 5.16 -21.52 12.06
C LEU A 90 5.77 -22.66 11.23
N TYR A 91 6.47 -22.33 10.14
CA TYR A 91 7.16 -23.31 9.31
C TYR A 91 8.21 -24.10 10.09
N GLU A 92 9.04 -23.41 10.88
CA GLU A 92 10.05 -24.06 11.72
C GLU A 92 9.42 -24.96 12.78
N SER A 93 8.31 -24.53 13.39
CA SER A 93 7.59 -25.32 14.40
C SER A 93 6.99 -26.60 13.81
N GLU A 94 6.39 -26.52 12.62
CA GLU A 94 5.85 -27.69 11.91
C GLU A 94 6.95 -28.67 11.52
N LYS A 95 8.08 -28.16 11.02
CA LYS A 95 9.22 -29.00 10.66
C LYS A 95 9.77 -29.77 11.87
N VAL A 96 9.91 -29.11 13.02
CA VAL A 96 10.38 -29.75 14.26
C VAL A 96 9.40 -30.84 14.72
N GLN A 97 8.09 -30.60 14.60
CA GLN A 97 7.08 -31.61 14.94
C GLN A 97 7.17 -32.83 14.02
N ASN A 98 7.30 -32.63 12.71
CA ASN A 98 7.44 -33.74 11.76
C ASN A 98 8.72 -34.55 12.02
N GLU A 99 9.85 -33.90 12.29
CA GLU A 99 11.10 -34.59 12.64
C GLU A 99 10.97 -35.41 13.93
N TYR A 100 10.16 -34.95 14.89
CA TYR A 100 9.86 -35.70 16.11
C TYR A 100 9.01 -36.93 15.80
N ASP A 101 7.92 -36.76 15.05
CA ASP A 101 7.01 -37.86 14.68
C ASP A 101 7.75 -38.94 13.87
N GLU A 102 8.61 -38.55 12.93
CA GLU A 102 9.48 -39.49 12.19
C GLU A 102 10.42 -40.27 13.11
N LYS A 103 11.09 -39.59 14.06
CA LYS A 103 11.95 -40.25 15.05
C LYS A 103 11.16 -41.24 15.91
N HIS A 104 9.96 -40.87 16.33
CA HIS A 104 9.10 -41.74 17.12
C HIS A 104 8.68 -43.00 16.36
N LEU A 105 8.34 -42.87 15.07
CA LEU A 105 8.02 -44.02 14.22
C LEU A 105 9.23 -44.94 14.01
N LEU A 106 10.42 -44.38 13.83
CA LEU A 106 11.66 -45.16 13.70
C LEU A 106 11.99 -45.96 14.97
N LEU A 107 11.79 -45.36 16.16
CA LEU A 107 12.00 -46.05 17.43
C LEU A 107 11.06 -47.22 17.62
N ILE A 108 9.79 -47.08 17.22
CA ILE A 108 8.81 -48.18 17.28
C ILE A 108 9.24 -49.32 16.34
N PHE A 109 9.66 -49.01 15.12
CA PHE A 109 10.09 -50.03 14.15
C PHE A 109 11.34 -50.80 14.63
N LEU A 110 12.27 -50.13 15.31
CA LEU A 110 13.47 -50.76 15.88
C LEU A 110 13.21 -51.69 17.08
N MET A 111 12.04 -51.57 17.71
CA MET A 111 11.68 -52.34 18.91
C MET A 111 10.93 -53.65 18.60
N ILE A 112 10.50 -53.84 17.34
CA ILE A 112 9.79 -55.03 16.83
C ILE A 112 10.79 -55.95 16.12
#